data_AF-A0A1V9EXC7-F1
#
_entry.id   AF-A0A1V9EXC7-F1
#
_cell.length_a   1.000
_cell.length_b   1.000
_cell.length_c   1.000
_cell.angle_alpha   90.00
_cell.angle_beta   90.00
_cell.angle_gamma   90.00
#
_symmetry.space_group_name_H-M   'P 1'
#
loop_
_entity.id
_entity.type
_entity.pdbx_description
1 polymer ?
#
loop_
_entity_poly.entity_id
_entity_poly.type
_entity_poly.pdbx_seq_one_letter_code
_entity_poly.pdbx_strand_id
1 'polypeptide(L)' 'MEKRVLGIILALVGVAGLILAGVNFMNGGANTHNIKQIIMYGVLGAIFFFAGVGLIRNTRDRAT' A
#
# COMPACT_ATOMS: atom_id res chain seq x y z
N MET A 1 -2.75 20.51 5.09
CA MET A 1 -4.00 19.72 5.16
C MET A 1 -4.24 18.84 3.93
N GLU A 2 -4.56 19.36 2.74
CA GLU A 2 -4.98 18.53 1.57
C GLU A 2 -3.98 17.42 1.19
N LYS A 3 -2.69 17.77 1.09
CA LYS A 3 -1.62 16.80 0.75
C LYS A 3 -1.42 15.72 1.82
N ARG A 4 -1.70 16.03 3.10
CA ARG A 4 -1.61 15.05 4.20
C ARG A 4 -2.74 14.03 4.10
N VAL A 5 -3.95 14.47 3.76
CA VAL A 5 -5.11 13.58 3.56
C VAL A 5 -4.88 12.61 2.40
N LEU A 6 -4.34 13.09 1.27
CA LEU A 6 -3.95 12.22 0.16
C LEU A 6 -2.93 11.17 0.59
N GLY A 7 -1.94 11.56 1.40
CA GLY A 7 -0.95 10.62 1.94
C GLY A 7 -1.58 9.55 2.84
N ILE A 8 -2.55 9.93 3.69
CA ILE A 8 -3.28 8.99 4.54
C ILE A 8 -4.10 8.00 3.70
N ILE A 9 -4.84 8.48 2.71
CA ILE A 9 -5.62 7.61 1.81
C ILE A 9 -4.69 6.66 1.07
N LEU A 10 -3.58 7.15 0.52
CA LEU A 10 -2.63 6.34 -0.23
C LEU A 10 -1.97 5.28 0.66
N ALA A 11 -1.63 5.62 1.90
CA ALA A 11 -1.11 4.68 2.87
C ALA A 11 -2.14 3.60 3.24
N LEU A 12 -3.40 3.96 3.47
CA LEU A 12 -4.47 3.01 3.76
C LEU A 12 -4.70 2.03 2.59
N VAL A 13 -4.70 2.52 1.35
CA VAL A 13 -4.79 1.67 0.15
C VAL A 13 -3.57 0.76 0.05
N GLY A 14 -2.37 1.26 0.36
CA GLY A 14 -1.15 0.46 0.41
C GLY A 14 -1.24 -0.70 1.42
N VAL A 15 -1.72 -0.42 2.64
CA VAL A 15 -1.97 -1.45 3.66
C VAL A 15 -2.99 -2.48 3.18
N ALA A 16 -4.09 -2.05 2.57
CA ALA A 16 -5.08 -2.98 2.01
C ALA A 16 -4.47 -3.90 0.93
N GLY A 17 -3.61 -3.38 0.06
CA GLY A 17 -2.88 -4.16 -0.95
C GLY A 17 -1.94 -5.21 -0.31
N LEU A 18 -1.21 -4.82 0.73
CA LEU A 18 -0.34 -5.73 1.49
C LEU A 18 -1.14 -6.83 2.21
N ILE A 19 -2.29 -6.49 2.78
CA ILE A 19 -3.20 -7.46 3.39
C ILE A 19 -3.70 -8.45 2.34
N LEU A 20 -4.12 -7.98 1.16
CA LEU A 20 -4.55 -8.86 0.08
C LEU A 20 -3.44 -9.81 -0.37
N ALA A 21 -2.19 -9.35 -0.44
CA ALA A 21 -1.05 -10.22 -0.72
C ALA A 21 -0.91 -11.32 0.35
N GLY A 22 -1.01 -10.97 1.64
CA GLY A 22 -0.98 -11.92 2.75
C GLY A 22 -2.13 -12.93 2.73
N VAL A 23 -3.35 -12.47 2.44
CA VAL A 23 -4.53 -13.34 2.30
C VAL A 23 -4.36 -14.32 1.14
N ASN A 24 -3.87 -13.85 -0.01
CA ASN A 24 -3.59 -14.70 -1.16
C ASN A 24 -2.45 -15.70 -0.89
N PHE A 25 -1.48 -15.33 -0.04
CA PHE A 25 -0.41 -16.22 0.40
C PHE A 25 -0.90 -17.30 1.36
N MET A 26 -1.78 -16.96 2.32
CA MET A 26 -2.32 -17.95 3.26
C MET A 26 -3.34 -18.90 2.61
N ASN A 27 -4.18 -18.38 1.72
CA ASN A 27 -5.28 -19.15 1.11
C ASN A 27 -4.89 -19.78 -0.24
N GLY A 28 -3.73 -19.41 -0.78
CA GLY A 28 -3.22 -19.88 -2.06
C GLY A 28 -2.44 -21.17 -1.98
N GLY A 29 -2.55 -22.01 -3.02
CA GLY A 29 -1.61 -23.12 -3.26
C GLY A 29 -0.40 -22.68 -4.08
N ALA A 30 0.55 -23.59 -4.31
CA ALA A 30 1.80 -23.35 -5.05
C ALA A 30 1.64 -23.14 -6.58
N ASN A 31 0.46 -22.71 -7.04
CA ASN A 31 0.22 -22.43 -8.45
C ASN A 31 0.94 -21.15 -8.89
N THR A 32 1.52 -21.17 -10.09
CA THR A 32 2.23 -20.02 -10.66
C THR A 32 1.37 -18.75 -10.73
N HIS A 33 0.07 -18.87 -10.92
CA HIS A 33 -0.85 -17.74 -10.92
C HIS A 33 -0.95 -17.06 -9.54
N ASN A 34 -1.03 -17.85 -8.48
CA ASN A 34 -1.13 -17.35 -7.11
C ASN A 34 0.15 -16.60 -6.69
N ILE A 35 1.33 -17.15 -7.03
CA ILE A 35 2.62 -16.49 -6.79
C ILE A 35 2.68 -15.12 -7.48
N LYS A 36 2.24 -15.04 -8.75
CA LYS A 36 2.18 -13.78 -9.49
C LYS A 36 1.25 -12.77 -8.82
N GLN A 37 0.07 -13.21 -8.35
CA GLN A 37 -0.87 -12.34 -7.64
C GLN A 37 -0.28 -11.78 -6.34
N ILE A 38 0.35 -12.63 -5.52
CA ILE A 38 0.97 -12.22 -4.26
C ILE A 38 2.07 -11.19 -4.49
N ILE A 39 2.94 -11.43 -5.49
CA ILE A 39 4.00 -10.48 -5.85
C ILE A 39 3.39 -9.16 -6.33
N MET A 40 2.35 -9.20 -7.16
CA MET A 40 1.72 -7.99 -7.70
C MET A 40 1.12 -7.15 -6.57
N TYR A 41 0.25 -7.75 -5.73
CA TYR A 41 -0.36 -7.06 -4.60
C TYR A 41 0.65 -6.61 -3.55
N GLY A 42 1.68 -7.42 -3.30
CA GLY A 42 2.73 -7.12 -2.33
C GLY A 42 3.58 -5.92 -2.77
N VAL A 43 4.07 -5.94 -4.02
CA VAL A 43 4.91 -4.85 -4.56
C VAL A 43 4.08 -3.58 -4.72
N LEU A 44 2.88 -3.66 -5.29
CA LEU A 44 2.02 -2.49 -5.48
C LEU A 44 1.59 -1.88 -4.14
N GLY A 45 1.19 -2.72 -3.19
CA GLY A 45 0.83 -2.31 -1.83
C GLY A 45 2.00 -1.64 -1.10
N ALA A 46 3.21 -2.20 -1.20
CA ALA A 46 4.41 -1.61 -0.63
C ALA A 46 4.71 -0.23 -1.24
N ILE A 47 4.69 -0.10 -2.58
CA ILE A 47 4.94 1.18 -3.27
C ILE A 47 3.95 2.23 -2.79
N PHE A 48 2.65 1.91 -2.74
CA PHE A 48 1.62 2.86 -2.32
C PHE A 48 1.76 3.23 -0.84
N PHE A 49 2.09 2.25 0.02
CA PHE A 49 2.31 2.51 1.44
C PHE A 49 3.48 3.47 1.66
N PHE A 50 4.65 3.19 1.06
CA PHE A 50 5.83 4.04 1.20
C PHE A 50 5.62 5.43 0.59
N ALA A 51 4.94 5.52 -0.56
CA ALA A 51 4.58 6.79 -1.18
C ALA A 51 3.64 7.60 -0.28
N GLY A 52 2.62 6.97 0.31
CA GLY A 52 1.66 7.59 1.22
C GLY A 52 2.33 8.12 2.49
N VAL A 53 3.15 7.29 3.15
CA VAL A 53 3.94 7.69 4.33
C VAL A 53 4.91 8.81 3.97
N GLY A 54 5.58 8.72 2.82
CA GLY A 54 6.46 9.77 2.32
C GLY A 54 5.75 11.10 2.16
N LEU A 55 4.54 11.09 1.57
CA LEU A 55 3.73 12.29 1.39
C LEU A 55 3.32 12.90 2.74
N ILE A 56 2.85 12.08 3.70
CA ILE A 56 2.51 12.52 5.07
C ILE A 56 3.72 13.17 5.74
N ARG A 57 4.90 12.54 5.63
CA ARG A 57 6.13 12.97 6.32
C ARG A 57 6.72 14.24 5.72
N ASN A 58 6.58 14.42 4.40
CA ASN A 58 7.11 15.58 3.68
C ASN A 58 6.11 16.73 3.58
N THR A 59 4.84 16.53 3.96
CA THR A 59 3.90 17.63 4.15
C THR A 59 4.23 18.44 5.38
N ARG A 60 4.86 19.59 5.16
CA ARG A 60 4.77 20.72 6.07
C ARG A 60 3.34 21.26 5.99
N ASP A 61 2.54 21.03 7.03
CA ASP A 61 1.28 21.75 7.15
C ASP A 61 1.61 23.24 7.16
N ARG A 62 1.24 23.93 6.08
CA ARG A 62 1.19 25.39 6.13
C ARG A 62 0.10 25.70 7.15
N ALA A 63 0.52 26.18 8.32
CA ALA A 63 -0.35 26.92 9.21
C ALA A 63 -0.76 28.18 8.44
N THR A 64 -1.86 28.09 7.71
CA THR A 64 -2.72 29.25 7.46
C THR A 64 -3.48 29.56 8.72
#